data_AF-A0A2D6ZTF9-F1
#
_entry.id   AF-A0A2D6ZTF9-F1
#
_cell.length_a   1.000
_cell.length_b   1.000
_cell.length_c   1.000
_cell.angle_alpha   90.00
_cell.angle_beta   90.00
_cell.angle_gamma   90.00
#
_symmetry.space_group_name_H-M   'P 1'
#
loop_
_entity.id
_entity.type
_entity.pdbx_description
1 polymer ?
#
loop_
_entity_poly.entity_id
_entity_poly.type
_entity_poly.pdbx_seq_one_letter_code
_entity_poly.pdbx_strand_id
1 'polypeptide(L)'
;MSKKLNNLEQKLNAFKNEHKGKKKSTNKDTNITYGIKISVDLVATIIVSIMIGLGIDKLFDTKPTFFLTFIIFGILAGFMNLYRNLKIIEKKKKGYNKNG
;
A
#
# COMPACT_ATOMS: atom_id res chain seq x y z
N MET A 1 23.51 36.88 -16.14
CA MET A 1 22.36 36.19 -15.48
C MET A 1 22.36 34.67 -15.69
N SER A 2 22.61 34.19 -16.92
CA SER A 2 22.59 32.74 -17.26
C SER A 2 23.56 31.86 -16.46
N LYS A 3 24.78 32.31 -16.12
CA LYS A 3 25.76 31.50 -15.36
C LYS A 3 25.25 31.00 -13.99
N LYS A 4 24.41 31.77 -13.30
CA LYS A 4 23.84 31.35 -11.99
C LYS A 4 22.79 30.25 -12.17
N LEU A 5 21.97 30.34 -13.22
CA LEU A 5 20.96 29.34 -13.55
C LEU A 5 21.60 27.99 -13.90
N ASN A 6 22.66 28.02 -14.71
CA ASN A 6 23.39 26.80 -15.11
C ASN A 6 24.03 26.08 -13.90
N ASN A 7 24.51 26.82 -12.90
CA ASN A 7 25.13 26.24 -11.70
C ASN A 7 24.08 25.62 -10.76
N LEU A 8 22.92 26.27 -10.64
CA LEU A 8 21.76 25.73 -9.91
C LEU A 8 21.23 24.46 -10.59
N GLU A 9 21.15 24.46 -11.91
CA GLU A 9 20.71 23.30 -12.68
C GLU A 9 21.69 22.13 -12.57
N GLN A 10 23.01 22.40 -12.54
CA GLN A 10 24.03 21.39 -12.26
C GLN A 10 23.93 20.83 -10.84
N LYS A 11 23.77 21.67 -9.81
CA LYS A 11 23.56 21.21 -8.43
C LYS A 11 22.26 20.43 -8.27
N LEU A 12 21.18 20.88 -8.93
CA LEU A 12 19.89 20.22 -8.91
C LEU A 12 19.97 18.86 -9.60
N ASN A 13 20.69 18.77 -10.72
CA ASN A 13 20.92 17.49 -11.41
C ASN A 13 21.81 16.55 -10.61
N ALA A 14 22.87 17.05 -9.95
CA ALA A 14 23.70 16.25 -9.05
C ALA A 14 22.87 15.66 -7.89
N PHE A 15 22.05 16.49 -7.24
CA PHE A 15 21.17 16.06 -6.14
C PHE A 15 20.05 15.10 -6.62
N LYS A 16 19.47 15.39 -7.79
CA LYS A 16 18.46 14.53 -8.42
C LYS A 16 19.04 13.17 -8.81
N ASN A 17 20.31 13.09 -9.20
CA ASN A 17 20.98 11.84 -9.52
C ASN A 17 21.40 11.06 -8.26
N GLU A 18 21.81 11.75 -7.19
CA GLU A 18 22.07 11.13 -5.88
C GLU A 18 20.79 10.55 -5.25
N HIS A 19 19.67 11.24 -5.39
CA HIS A 19 18.37 10.80 -4.86
C HIS A 19 17.58 9.89 -5.81
N LYS A 20 17.93 9.84 -7.11
CA LYS A 20 17.44 8.79 -8.02
C LYS A 20 17.99 7.41 -7.66
N GLY A 21 19.18 7.33 -7.04
CA GLY A 21 19.75 6.10 -6.50
C GLY A 21 19.09 5.57 -5.22
N LYS A 22 18.26 6.38 -4.56
CA LYS A 22 17.41 5.96 -3.42
C LYS A 22 15.96 5.68 -3.80
N LYS A 23 15.62 5.62 -5.08
CA LYS A 23 14.50 4.77 -5.50
C LYS A 23 15.04 3.36 -5.54
N LYS A 24 14.82 2.60 -4.46
CA LYS A 24 15.13 1.17 -4.36
C LYS A 24 15.02 0.53 -5.74
N SER A 25 16.17 0.20 -6.30
CA SER A 25 16.29 -0.66 -7.45
C SER A 25 15.64 -1.99 -7.09
N THR A 26 14.51 -2.30 -7.70
CA THR A 26 13.99 -3.67 -7.78
C THR A 26 13.48 -3.91 -9.20
N ASN A 27 14.34 -3.70 -10.19
CA ASN A 27 14.06 -4.05 -11.58
C ASN A 27 14.16 -5.58 -11.83
N LYS A 28 14.11 -6.39 -10.76
CA LYS A 28 14.15 -7.87 -10.83
C LYS A 28 12.90 -8.56 -10.25
N ASP A 29 12.09 -7.85 -9.44
CA ASP A 29 11.18 -8.50 -8.48
C ASP A 29 9.81 -7.79 -8.36
N THR A 30 9.25 -7.30 -9.47
CA THR A 30 7.93 -6.64 -9.45
C THR A 30 6.87 -7.55 -8.82
N ASN A 31 6.84 -8.84 -9.21
CA ASN A 31 5.91 -9.83 -8.67
C ASN A 31 6.10 -10.11 -7.17
N ILE A 32 7.34 -10.22 -6.69
CA ILE A 32 7.63 -10.44 -5.26
C ILE A 32 7.22 -9.22 -4.44
N THR A 33 7.47 -8.01 -4.96
CA THR A 33 7.06 -6.77 -4.28
C THR A 33 5.54 -6.67 -4.14
N TYR A 34 4.78 -7.13 -5.13
CA TYR A 34 3.32 -7.18 -5.04
C TYR A 34 2.83 -8.22 -4.01
N GLY A 35 3.40 -9.42 -4.00
CA GLY A 35 3.05 -10.46 -3.02
C GLY A 35 3.33 -10.04 -1.57
N ILE A 36 4.47 -9.36 -1.35
CA ILE A 36 4.82 -8.79 -0.03
C ILE A 36 3.82 -7.70 0.38
N LYS A 37 3.43 -6.81 -0.54
CA LYS A 37 2.42 -5.77 -0.23
C LYS A 37 1.07 -6.37 0.16
N ILE A 38 0.59 -7.34 -0.61
CA ILE A 38 -0.71 -7.99 -0.35
C ILE A 38 -0.70 -8.71 1.01
N SER A 39 0.38 -9.42 1.33
CA SER A 39 0.51 -10.10 2.62
C SER A 39 0.59 -9.11 3.79
N VAL A 40 1.35 -8.03 3.65
CA VAL A 40 1.41 -6.97 4.68
C VAL A 40 0.05 -6.31 4.88
N ASP A 41 -0.69 -5.99 3.81
CA ASP A 41 -2.03 -5.40 3.91
C ASP A 41 -3.01 -6.32 4.64
N LEU A 42 -2.93 -7.64 4.39
CA LEU A 42 -3.76 -8.65 5.06
C LEU A 42 -3.44 -8.71 6.56
N VAL A 43 -2.16 -8.85 6.91
CA VAL A 43 -1.69 -8.95 8.30
C VAL A 43 -2.00 -7.66 9.08
N ALA A 44 -1.76 -6.50 8.47
CA ALA A 44 -2.06 -5.21 9.10
C ALA A 44 -3.55 -5.06 9.40
N THR A 45 -4.43 -5.46 8.48
CA THR A 45 -5.88 -5.40 8.68
C THR A 45 -6.31 -6.27 9.87
N ILE A 46 -5.79 -7.51 9.97
CA ILE A 46 -6.08 -8.42 11.08
C ILE A 46 -5.64 -7.82 12.42
N ILE A 47 -4.41 -7.30 12.50
CA ILE A 47 -3.87 -6.68 13.71
C ILE A 47 -4.75 -5.51 14.16
N VAL A 48 -5.13 -4.63 13.22
CA VAL A 48 -5.98 -3.47 13.51
C VAL A 48 -7.37 -3.89 14.00
N SER A 49 -8.01 -4.87 13.36
CA SER A 49 -9.32 -5.38 13.78
C SER A 49 -9.29 -6.00 15.18
N ILE A 50 -8.25 -6.79 15.50
CA ILE A 50 -8.10 -7.40 16.83
C ILE A 50 -7.85 -6.32 17.89
N MET A 51 -6.95 -5.37 17.61
CA MET A 51 -6.65 -4.27 18.53
C MET A 51 -7.89 -3.44 18.84
N ILE A 52 -8.68 -3.08 17.82
CA ILE A 52 -9.89 -2.29 18.02
C ILE A 52 -10.97 -3.12 18.71
N GLY A 53 -11.21 -4.36 18.28
CA GLY A 53 -12.23 -5.23 18.86
C GLY A 53 -12.02 -5.47 20.36
N LEU A 54 -10.80 -5.85 20.76
CA LEU A 54 -10.46 -6.06 22.16
C LEU A 54 -10.38 -4.76 22.96
N GLY A 55 -9.95 -3.66 22.33
CA GLY A 55 -9.89 -2.35 22.97
C GLY A 55 -11.28 -1.83 23.35
N ILE A 56 -12.25 -1.98 22.44
CA ILE A 56 -13.65 -1.59 22.67
C ILE A 56 -14.31 -2.53 23.69
N ASP A 57 -14.13 -3.84 23.58
CA ASP A 57 -14.69 -4.78 24.57
C ASP A 57 -14.21 -4.46 25.99
N LYS A 58 -12.94 -4.04 26.16
CA LYS A 58 -12.40 -3.58 27.45
C LYS A 58 -12.96 -2.23 27.91
N LEU A 59 -13.29 -1.33 27.00
CA LEU A 59 -13.80 0.00 27.33
C LEU A 59 -15.26 -0.04 27.80
N PHE A 60 -16.05 -0.94 27.22
CA PHE A 60 -17.47 -1.10 27.52
C PHE A 60 -17.77 -2.19 28.56
N ASP A 61 -16.73 -2.86 29.09
CA ASP A 61 -16.81 -4.02 30.00
C ASP A 61 -17.79 -5.11 29.47
N THR A 62 -17.94 -5.13 28.15
CA THR A 62 -18.83 -6.05 27.45
C THR A 62 -18.12 -7.38 27.26
N LYS A 63 -18.89 -8.47 27.29
CA LYS A 63 -18.48 -9.77 26.75
C LYS A 63 -17.89 -9.58 25.32
N PRO A 64 -17.12 -10.53 24.76
CA PRO A 64 -16.39 -10.36 23.49
C PRO A 64 -17.30 -10.22 22.25
N THR A 65 -18.13 -9.19 22.25
CA THR A 65 -19.23 -8.92 21.32
C THR A 65 -18.74 -7.98 20.25
N PHE A 66 -18.03 -6.90 20.63
CA PHE A 66 -17.39 -6.04 19.65
C PHE A 66 -16.23 -6.75 18.98
N PHE A 67 -15.46 -7.58 19.66
CA PHE A 67 -14.46 -8.44 19.03
C PHE A 67 -15.07 -9.31 17.92
N LEU A 68 -16.21 -9.95 18.17
CA LEU A 68 -16.89 -10.78 17.18
C LEU A 68 -17.39 -9.96 15.98
N THR A 69 -17.97 -8.79 16.23
CA THR A 69 -18.38 -7.86 15.17
C THR A 69 -17.17 -7.36 14.36
N PHE A 70 -16.07 -7.00 15.02
CA PHE A 70 -14.85 -6.52 14.37
C PHE A 70 -14.11 -7.61 13.59
N ILE A 71 -14.28 -8.89 13.92
CA ILE A 71 -13.83 -9.99 13.07
C ILE A 71 -14.56 -9.97 11.73
N ILE A 72 -15.89 -9.82 11.74
CA ILE A 72 -16.69 -9.76 10.50
C ILE A 72 -16.27 -8.54 9.66
N PHE A 73 -16.13 -7.38 10.29
CA PHE A 73 -15.64 -6.17 9.61
C PHE A 73 -14.19 -6.31 9.11
N GLY A 74 -13.31 -6.96 9.87
CA GLY A 74 -11.92 -7.20 9.46
C GLY A 74 -11.82 -8.09 8.24
N ILE A 75 -12.64 -9.15 8.19
CA ILE A 75 -12.77 -10.02 7.02
C ILE A 75 -13.26 -9.22 5.81
N LEU A 76 -14.35 -8.47 5.97
CA LEU A 76 -14.89 -7.62 4.89
C LEU A 76 -13.87 -6.60 4.38
N ALA A 77 -13.17 -5.91 5.28
CA ALA A 77 -12.14 -4.93 4.93
C ALA A 77 -10.96 -5.56 4.18
N GLY A 78 -10.48 -6.73 4.66
CA GLY A 78 -9.42 -7.49 4.00
C GLY A 78 -9.81 -7.92 2.59
N PHE A 79 -11.03 -8.47 2.41
CA PHE A 79 -11.55 -8.83 1.09
C PHE A 79 -11.75 -7.62 0.18
N MET A 80 -12.20 -6.48 0.71
CA MET A 80 -12.42 -5.27 -0.08
C MET A 80 -11.10 -4.70 -0.64
N ASN A 81 -10.02 -4.74 0.14
CA ASN A 81 -8.68 -4.39 -0.32
C ASN A 81 -8.18 -5.35 -1.41
N LEU A 82 -8.35 -6.66 -1.22
CA LEU A 82 -7.98 -7.66 -2.22
C LEU A 82 -8.75 -7.48 -3.53
N TYR A 83 -10.08 -7.34 -3.46
CA TYR A 83 -10.94 -7.16 -4.63
C TYR A 83 -10.59 -5.89 -5.41
N ARG A 84 -10.28 -4.79 -4.71
CA ARG A 84 -9.83 -3.55 -5.34
C ARG A 84 -8.52 -3.76 -6.11
N ASN A 85 -7.55 -4.47 -5.54
CA ASN A 85 -6.30 -4.78 -6.21
C ASN A 85 -6.53 -5.64 -7.47
N LEU A 86 -7.39 -6.65 -7.40
CA LEU A 86 -7.75 -7.50 -8.55
C LEU A 86 -8.44 -6.70 -9.66
N LYS A 87 -9.41 -5.86 -9.30
CA LYS A 87 -10.15 -5.01 -10.26
C LYS A 87 -9.24 -4.01 -10.97
N ILE A 88 -8.24 -3.47 -10.28
CA ILE A 88 -7.23 -2.57 -10.87
C ILE A 88 -6.41 -3.33 -11.91
N ILE A 89 -5.97 -4.55 -11.60
CA ILE A 89 -5.22 -5.40 -12.54
C ILE A 89 -6.08 -5.76 -13.76
N GLU A 90 -7.34 -6.11 -13.55
CA GLU A 90 -8.28 -6.44 -14.64
C GLU A 90 -8.55 -5.25 -15.56
N LYS A 91 -8.81 -4.06 -15.00
CA LYS A 91 -8.95 -2.82 -15.79
C LYS A 91 -7.68 -2.52 -16.60
N LYS A 92 -6.50 -2.69 -16.00
CA LYS A 92 -5.22 -2.51 -16.70
C LYS A 92 -5.09 -3.46 -17.89
N LYS A 93 -5.47 -4.73 -17.71
CA LYS A 93 -5.48 -5.74 -18.78
C LYS A 93 -6.43 -5.38 -19.93
N LYS A 94 -7.65 -4.93 -19.63
CA LYS A 94 -8.66 -4.53 -20.63
C LYS A 94 -8.30 -3.25 -21.39
N GLY A 95 -7.65 -2.28 -20.74
CA GLY A 95 -7.19 -1.05 -21.39
C GLY A 95 -5.98 -1.23 -22.30
N TYR A 96 -5.09 -2.19 -21.99
CA TYR A 96 -3.96 -2.55 -22.85
C TYR A 96 -4.42 -3.21 -24.16
N ASN A 97 -5.49 -4.01 -24.11
CA ASN A 97 -6.02 -4.74 -25.27
C ASN A 97 -6.95 -3.92 -26.19
N LYS A 98 -7.18 -2.64 -25.91
CA LYS A 98 -7.98 -1.74 -26.78
C LYS A 98 -7.14 -0.81 -27.65
N ASN A 99 -5.82 -0.79 -27.44
CA ASN A 99 -4.87 0.08 -28.14
C ASN A 99 -3.84 -0.71 -28.98
N GLY A 100 -4.07 -2.01 -29.18
CA GLY A 100 -3.35 -2.85 -30.15
C GLY A 100 -4.35 -3.39 -31.16
#